data_AF-A0A6A4GHJ1-F1
#
_entry.id   AF-A0A6A4GHJ1-F1
#
_cell.length_a   1.000
_cell.length_b   1.000
_cell.length_c   1.000
_cell.angle_alpha   90.00
_cell.angle_beta   90.00
_cell.angle_gamma   90.00
#
_symmetry.space_group_name_H-M   'P 1'
#
loop_
_entity.id
_entity.type
_entity.pdbx_description
1 polymer ?
#
loop_
_entity_poly.entity_id
_entity_poly.type
_entity_poly.pdbx_seq_one_letter_code
_entity_poly.pdbx_strand_id
1 'polypeptide(L)'
;MDLPPGRSTPPPDPNTPIFGNQSDTSSSSALEKRDYQVNLLTPPYAIQDAAGALSSLTFFSNATHANGLVKYDVHNLFGTMMSIATRAAMLARCPGLRTLVITRSTFAGAGAHVGKWLGDNYSSWHEYRISIAGMLGMAGVYQIVGSDICCCRWKSSSVSLAFTFPLCRVANEETPKDQ
;
A
#
# COMPACT_ATOMS: atom_id res chain seq x y z
N MET A 1 -7.41 24.31 11.20
CA MET A 1 -7.53 23.33 10.10
C MET A 1 -7.35 24.13 8.82
N ASP A 2 -6.10 24.29 8.39
CA ASP A 2 -5.79 25.04 7.17
C ASP A 2 -6.05 24.13 5.97
N LEU A 3 -7.09 24.47 5.21
CA LEU A 3 -7.42 23.82 3.95
C LEU A 3 -6.25 24.02 2.96
N PRO A 4 -5.96 23.03 2.09
CA PRO A 4 -4.97 23.23 1.05
C PRO A 4 -5.34 24.44 0.18
N PRO A 5 -4.34 25.17 -0.35
CA PRO A 5 -4.59 26.36 -1.15
C PRO A 5 -5.55 26.04 -2.29
N GLY A 6 -6.54 26.91 -2.48
CA GLY A 6 -7.54 26.76 -3.53
C GLY A 6 -6.87 26.66 -4.89
N ARG A 7 -7.45 25.83 -5.77
CA ARG A 7 -6.98 25.66 -7.14
C ARG A 7 -6.94 27.02 -7.84
N SER A 8 -5.78 27.40 -8.37
CA SER A 8 -5.59 28.66 -9.09
C SER A 8 -6.22 28.67 -10.48
N THR A 9 -6.60 27.50 -10.99
CA THR A 9 -7.22 27.33 -12.32
C THR A 9 -8.65 26.80 -12.20
N PRO A 10 -9.60 27.38 -12.96
CA PRO A 10 -10.97 26.87 -12.98
C PRO A 10 -11.01 25.43 -13.53
N PRO A 11 -11.97 24.60 -13.11
CA PRO A 11 -12.18 23.26 -13.68
C PRO A 11 -12.28 23.36 -15.21
N PRO A 12 -11.67 22.41 -15.95
CA PRO A 12 -11.87 22.33 -17.41
C PRO A 12 -13.36 22.25 -17.76
N ASP A 13 -13.75 22.80 -18.90
CA ASP A 13 -15.14 22.77 -19.36
C ASP A 13 -15.64 21.31 -19.42
N PRO A 14 -16.85 20.99 -18.93
CA PRO A 14 -17.42 19.64 -18.97
C PRO A 14 -17.46 19.01 -20.36
N ASN A 15 -17.42 19.82 -21.42
CA ASN A 15 -17.42 19.37 -22.81
C ASN A 15 -16.03 19.43 -23.46
N THR A 16 -14.96 19.63 -22.68
CA THR A 16 -13.59 19.55 -23.19
C THR A 16 -13.35 18.12 -23.67
N PRO A 17 -13.03 17.89 -24.96
CA PRO A 17 -12.80 16.55 -25.47
C PRO A 17 -11.62 15.91 -24.72
N ILE A 18 -11.90 14.79 -24.04
CA ILE A 18 -10.93 14.04 -23.23
C ILE A 18 -9.77 13.54 -24.09
N PHE A 19 -10.02 13.31 -25.39
CA PHE A 19 -9.03 13.01 -26.41
C PHE A 19 -9.31 13.91 -27.60
N GLY A 20 -8.38 14.81 -27.94
CA GLY A 20 -8.51 15.66 -29.12
C GLY A 20 -8.58 14.79 -30.38
N ASN A 21 -9.51 15.10 -31.28
CA ASN A 21 -9.55 14.49 -32.61
C ASN A 21 -8.23 14.79 -33.32
N GLN A 22 -7.49 13.73 -33.63
CA GLN A 22 -6.23 13.77 -34.34
C GLN A 22 -6.44 14.32 -35.77
N SER A 23 -6.13 15.59 -35.98
CA SER A 23 -5.90 16.12 -37.32
C SER A 23 -4.72 17.07 -37.36
N ASP A 24 -3.69 16.80 -36.53
CA ASP A 24 -2.39 17.46 -36.64
C ASP A 24 -1.29 16.40 -36.75
N THR A 25 -0.87 16.25 -38.00
CA THR A 25 0.39 15.72 -38.54
C THR A 25 1.46 15.39 -37.48
N SER A 26 1.79 14.09 -37.38
CA SER A 26 3.05 13.56 -36.84
C SER A 26 3.47 14.03 -35.44
N SER A 27 2.59 13.88 -34.45
CA SER A 27 3.04 13.65 -33.07
C SER A 27 2.54 12.29 -32.65
N SER A 28 3.37 11.27 -32.84
CA SER A 28 3.16 9.95 -32.25
C SER A 28 2.74 10.13 -30.79
N SER A 29 1.55 9.67 -30.44
CA SER A 29 1.11 9.47 -29.06
C SER A 29 1.90 8.31 -28.43
N ALA A 30 3.22 8.38 -28.51
CA ALA A 30 4.10 7.67 -27.62
C ALA A 30 4.01 8.46 -26.31
N LEU A 31 3.63 7.78 -25.23
CA LEU A 31 3.84 8.29 -23.88
C LEU A 31 5.30 8.71 -23.79
N GLU A 32 5.56 10.02 -23.85
CA GLU A 32 6.92 10.52 -23.71
C GLU A 32 7.35 10.22 -22.28
N LYS A 33 8.44 9.45 -22.16
CA LYS A 33 9.03 9.09 -20.86
C LYS A 33 9.28 10.40 -20.14
N ARG A 34 8.77 10.55 -18.89
CA ARG A 34 8.93 11.78 -18.11
C ARG A 34 10.35 12.31 -18.26
N ASP A 35 10.42 13.60 -18.60
CA ASP A 35 11.68 14.28 -18.84
C ASP A 35 12.62 14.03 -17.66
N TYR A 36 13.78 13.42 -17.93
CA TYR A 36 14.74 12.95 -16.91
C TYR A 36 15.34 14.11 -16.08
N GLN A 37 15.00 15.35 -16.43
CA GLN A 37 15.39 16.59 -15.76
C GLN A 37 14.59 16.89 -14.48
N VAL A 38 13.49 16.17 -14.20
CA VAL A 38 12.73 16.39 -12.95
C VAL A 38 13.46 15.72 -11.78
N ASN A 39 13.79 16.51 -10.74
CA ASN A 39 14.36 15.97 -9.51
C ASN A 39 13.34 15.07 -8.80
N LEU A 40 13.58 13.75 -8.88
CA LEU A 40 12.70 12.73 -8.32
C LEU A 40 12.70 12.70 -6.78
N LEU A 41 13.74 13.24 -6.13
CA LEU A 41 13.83 13.32 -4.67
C LEU A 41 12.90 14.39 -4.11
N THR A 42 12.71 15.47 -4.85
CA THR A 42 11.87 16.61 -4.47
C THR A 42 10.95 16.97 -5.63
N PRO A 43 9.83 16.24 -5.81
CA PRO A 43 8.89 16.55 -6.88
C PRO A 43 8.29 17.95 -6.69
N PRO A 44 7.92 18.64 -7.78
CA PRO A 44 7.36 19.99 -7.71
C PRO A 44 6.03 20.03 -6.94
N TYR A 45 5.29 18.91 -6.94
CA TYR A 45 4.11 18.71 -6.11
C TYR A 45 4.43 17.72 -4.99
N ALA A 46 4.43 18.21 -3.76
CA ALA A 46 4.60 17.39 -2.57
C ALA A 46 3.25 16.87 -2.08
N ILE A 47 3.12 15.54 -2.01
CA ILE A 47 1.98 14.90 -1.34
C ILE A 47 2.11 15.07 0.17
N GLN A 48 0.97 15.06 0.88
CA GLN A 48 0.95 15.10 2.34
C GLN A 48 1.30 13.72 2.92
N ASP A 49 2.57 13.33 2.77
CA ASP A 49 3.08 12.10 3.37
C ASP A 49 3.33 12.27 4.88
N ALA A 50 3.07 11.22 5.65
CA ALA A 50 3.21 11.25 7.11
C ALA A 50 4.67 11.42 7.56
N ALA A 51 5.63 10.91 6.78
CA ALA A 51 7.05 11.00 7.06
C ALA A 51 7.73 12.24 6.41
N GLY A 52 6.95 13.07 5.71
CA GLY A 52 7.40 14.29 5.04
C GLY A 52 7.95 14.04 3.64
N ALA A 53 9.26 13.82 3.53
CA ALA A 53 9.91 13.61 2.23
C ALA A 53 9.58 12.22 1.68
N LEU A 54 9.44 12.08 0.35
CA LEU A 54 9.03 10.82 -0.30
C LEU A 54 10.01 9.65 -0.07
N SER A 55 11.29 9.96 0.20
CA SER A 55 12.32 8.97 0.53
C SER A 55 12.49 8.74 2.04
N SER A 56 11.66 9.36 2.88
CA SER A 56 11.71 9.19 4.34
C SER A 56 11.16 7.82 4.73
N LEU A 57 11.85 7.11 5.63
CA LEU A 57 11.50 5.75 6.09
C LEU A 57 11.36 4.71 4.95
N THR A 58 12.00 4.95 3.80
CA THR A 58 11.93 4.08 2.63
C THR A 58 13.16 4.29 1.73
N PHE A 59 13.19 3.64 0.56
CA PHE A 59 14.27 3.82 -0.42
C PHE A 59 14.18 5.18 -1.13
N PHE A 60 15.33 5.67 -1.60
CA PHE A 60 15.38 6.86 -2.44
C PHE A 60 14.51 6.72 -3.69
N SER A 61 13.75 7.76 -4.01
CA SER A 61 12.83 7.77 -5.15
C SER A 61 13.55 7.69 -6.50
N ASN A 62 14.81 8.08 -6.58
CA ASN A 62 15.65 7.97 -7.78
C ASN A 62 16.26 6.57 -7.97
N ALA A 63 16.08 5.64 -7.03
CA ALA A 63 16.66 4.30 -7.14
C ALA A 63 16.07 3.54 -8.34
N THR A 64 16.93 2.88 -9.12
CA THR A 64 16.53 2.09 -10.29
C THR A 64 16.42 0.61 -9.95
N HIS A 65 15.31 0.00 -10.36
CA HIS A 65 15.08 -1.44 -10.29
C HIS A 65 15.80 -2.17 -11.42
N ALA A 66 15.94 -3.50 -11.30
CA ALA A 66 16.66 -4.33 -12.29
C ALA A 66 16.09 -4.26 -13.72
N ASN A 67 14.81 -3.92 -13.87
CA ASN A 67 14.14 -3.73 -15.15
C ASN A 67 14.24 -2.28 -15.69
N GLY A 68 15.05 -1.43 -15.07
CA GLY A 68 15.23 -0.03 -15.45
C GLY A 68 14.12 0.92 -15.00
N LEU A 69 13.12 0.44 -14.25
CA LEU A 69 12.08 1.29 -13.67
C LEU A 69 12.59 2.04 -12.44
N VAL A 70 12.13 3.25 -12.26
CA VAL A 70 12.53 4.11 -11.14
C VAL A 70 11.59 3.89 -9.96
N LYS A 71 12.13 3.88 -8.74
CA LYS A 71 11.38 3.66 -7.50
C LYS A 71 10.21 4.61 -7.36
N TYR A 72 10.35 5.86 -7.78
CA TYR A 72 9.27 6.86 -7.82
C TYR A 72 7.99 6.31 -8.48
N ASP A 73 8.11 5.55 -9.57
CA ASP A 73 6.95 5.01 -10.30
C ASP A 73 6.38 3.74 -9.68
N VAL A 74 7.26 2.89 -9.14
CA VAL A 74 6.90 1.53 -8.70
C VAL A 74 6.89 1.38 -7.18
N HIS A 75 7.02 2.47 -6.43
CA HIS A 75 7.13 2.45 -4.97
C HIS A 75 5.99 1.64 -4.33
N ASN A 76 4.75 2.01 -4.69
CA ASN A 76 3.54 1.41 -4.14
C ASN A 76 3.30 -0.03 -4.60
N LEU A 77 3.95 -0.45 -5.69
CA LEU A 77 3.86 -1.81 -6.23
C LEU A 77 4.81 -2.79 -5.54
N PHE A 78 5.82 -2.28 -4.83
CA PHE A 78 6.91 -3.09 -4.29
C PHE A 78 6.43 -4.24 -3.40
N GLY A 79 5.52 -3.96 -2.46
CA GLY A 79 4.95 -4.98 -1.59
C GLY A 79 4.18 -6.06 -2.35
N THR A 80 3.40 -5.67 -3.36
CA THR A 80 2.67 -6.60 -4.23
C THR A 80 3.61 -7.48 -5.05
N MET A 81 4.62 -6.90 -5.69
CA MET A 81 5.61 -7.63 -6.49
C MET A 81 6.37 -8.64 -5.64
N MET A 82 6.82 -8.22 -4.45
CA MET A 82 7.48 -9.10 -3.48
C MET A 82 6.56 -10.28 -3.10
N SER A 83 5.29 -10.00 -2.82
CA SER A 83 4.31 -10.99 -2.38
C SER A 83 4.01 -12.03 -3.46
N ILE A 84 3.91 -11.60 -4.73
CA ILE A 84 3.71 -12.49 -5.88
C ILE A 84 4.93 -13.39 -6.09
N ALA A 85 6.14 -12.82 -6.01
CA ALA A 85 7.38 -13.59 -6.11
C ALA A 85 7.49 -14.64 -4.99
N THR A 86 7.18 -14.26 -3.75
CA THR A 86 7.15 -15.19 -2.61
C THR A 86 6.13 -16.31 -2.80
N ARG A 87 4.93 -16.00 -3.31
CA ARG A 87 3.92 -17.02 -3.63
C ARG A 87 4.42 -18.00 -4.67
N ALA A 88 5.06 -17.51 -5.74
CA ALA A 88 5.63 -18.37 -6.79
C ALA A 88 6.73 -19.29 -6.23
N ALA A 89 7.62 -18.76 -5.39
CA ALA A 89 8.65 -19.55 -4.72
C ALA A 89 8.05 -20.62 -3.79
N MET A 90 7.00 -20.29 -3.05
CA MET A 90 6.30 -21.24 -2.18
C MET A 90 5.60 -22.37 -2.96
N LEU A 91 4.99 -22.04 -4.11
CA LEU A 91 4.40 -23.04 -4.99
C LEU A 91 5.45 -23.97 -5.60
N ALA A 92 6.62 -23.43 -5.96
CA ALA A 92 7.73 -24.23 -6.46
C ALA A 92 8.31 -25.15 -5.36
N ARG A 93 8.35 -24.68 -4.11
CA ARG A 93 8.86 -25.45 -2.97
C ARG A 93 7.92 -26.57 -2.53
N CYS A 94 6.61 -26.33 -2.58
CA CYS A 94 5.58 -27.27 -2.11
C CYS A 94 4.43 -27.38 -3.13
N PRO A 95 4.67 -28.07 -4.26
CA PRO A 95 3.65 -28.20 -5.31
C PRO A 95 2.43 -28.98 -4.80
N GLY A 96 1.23 -28.56 -5.23
CA GLY A 96 -0.04 -29.20 -4.86
C GLY A 96 -0.65 -28.74 -3.53
N LEU A 97 0.06 -27.94 -2.73
CA LEU A 97 -0.47 -27.35 -1.50
C LEU A 97 -0.89 -25.89 -1.71
N ARG A 98 -1.95 -25.47 -1.02
CA ARG A 98 -2.39 -24.08 -1.01
C ARG A 98 -1.39 -23.24 -0.22
N THR A 99 -0.72 -22.31 -0.90
CA THR A 99 0.21 -21.37 -0.26
C THR A 99 -0.54 -20.27 0.47
N LEU A 100 -0.16 -20.01 1.72
CA LEU A 100 -0.60 -18.84 2.48
C LEU A 100 0.56 -17.86 2.58
N VAL A 101 0.40 -16.69 1.97
CA VAL A 101 1.34 -15.56 2.08
C VAL A 101 0.54 -14.38 2.61
N ILE A 102 1.05 -13.76 3.66
CA ILE A 102 0.44 -12.61 4.33
C ILE A 102 1.41 -11.44 4.19
N THR A 103 0.93 -10.31 3.69
CA THR A 103 1.78 -9.13 3.40
C THR A 103 1.28 -7.86 4.07
N ARG A 104 2.21 -6.95 4.41
CA ARG A 104 1.92 -5.66 5.03
C ARG A 104 1.63 -4.59 3.98
N SER A 105 2.46 -4.48 2.95
CA SER A 105 2.35 -3.47 1.90
C SER A 105 1.69 -4.06 0.67
N THR A 106 0.71 -3.35 0.12
CA THR A 106 -0.16 -3.86 -0.94
C THR A 106 -0.61 -2.77 -1.89
N PHE A 107 -0.95 -3.18 -3.11
CA PHE A 107 -1.58 -2.37 -4.14
C PHE A 107 -2.83 -3.06 -4.70
N ALA A 108 -3.61 -2.35 -5.52
CA ALA A 108 -4.78 -2.91 -6.19
C ALA A 108 -4.44 -4.22 -6.92
N GLY A 109 -5.28 -5.24 -6.74
CA GLY A 109 -5.10 -6.58 -7.32
C GLY A 109 -4.29 -7.57 -6.48
N ALA A 110 -3.61 -7.13 -5.41
CA ALA A 110 -2.80 -8.05 -4.59
C ALA A 110 -3.63 -9.15 -3.89
N GLY A 111 -4.90 -8.88 -3.57
CA GLY A 111 -5.78 -9.83 -2.87
C GLY A 111 -6.14 -11.10 -3.65
N ALA A 112 -5.88 -11.15 -4.96
CA ALA A 112 -5.98 -12.38 -5.75
C ALA A 112 -4.86 -13.39 -5.43
N HIS A 113 -3.74 -12.92 -4.86
CA HIS A 113 -2.55 -13.73 -4.63
C HIS A 113 -2.26 -13.94 -3.15
N VAL A 114 -2.50 -12.95 -2.30
CA VAL A 114 -2.04 -12.94 -0.90
C VAL A 114 -3.10 -12.41 0.07
N GLY A 115 -2.95 -12.77 1.34
CA GLY A 115 -3.71 -12.19 2.45
C GLY A 115 -3.07 -10.94 3.02
N LYS A 116 -3.83 -10.16 3.78
CA LYS A 116 -3.40 -8.89 4.39
C LYS A 116 -3.72 -8.89 5.88
N TRP A 117 -2.81 -8.39 6.71
CA TRP A 117 -3.14 -7.97 8.07
C TRP A 117 -3.11 -6.45 8.16
N LEU A 118 -3.91 -5.83 9.02
CA LEU A 118 -4.04 -4.37 9.06
C LEU A 118 -2.75 -3.63 9.46
N GLY A 119 -1.77 -4.33 10.02
CA GLY A 119 -0.50 -3.75 10.46
C GLY A 119 -0.44 -3.66 11.97
N ASP A 120 0.52 -2.86 12.43
CA ASP A 120 0.81 -2.69 13.84
C ASP A 120 -0.30 -1.84 14.47
N ASN A 121 -1.04 -2.43 15.39
CA ASN A 121 -2.11 -1.78 16.14
C ASN A 121 -1.75 -1.71 17.63
N TYR A 122 -2.43 -0.84 18.37
CA TYR A 122 -2.32 -0.78 19.83
C TYR A 122 -3.50 -1.51 20.49
N SER A 123 -3.29 -2.14 21.66
CA SER A 123 -4.39 -2.68 22.48
C SER A 123 -5.15 -1.58 23.20
N SER A 124 -5.88 -0.77 22.43
CA SER A 124 -6.90 0.13 22.93
C SER A 124 -8.27 -0.23 22.35
N TRP A 125 -9.33 0.06 23.08
CA TRP A 125 -10.70 -0.10 22.58
C TRP A 125 -10.99 0.74 21.34
N HIS A 126 -10.26 1.85 21.17
CA HIS A 126 -10.37 2.69 19.98
C HIS A 126 -9.81 1.99 18.74
N GLU A 127 -8.59 1.46 18.82
CA GLU A 127 -7.96 0.69 17.74
C GLU A 127 -8.77 -0.55 17.37
N TYR A 128 -9.39 -1.18 18.36
CA TYR A 128 -10.29 -2.29 18.10
C TYR A 128 -11.47 -1.89 17.20
N ARG A 129 -12.09 -0.73 17.42
CA ARG A 129 -13.16 -0.24 16.55
C ARG A 129 -12.64 0.11 15.14
N ILE A 130 -11.45 0.72 15.05
CA ILE A 130 -10.79 1.01 13.77
C ILE A 130 -10.53 -0.29 13.01
N SER A 131 -10.12 -1.35 13.70
CA SER A 131 -9.83 -2.65 13.06
C SER A 131 -11.04 -3.23 12.33
N ILE A 132 -12.25 -3.10 12.89
CA ILE A 132 -13.50 -3.56 12.27
C ILE A 132 -13.75 -2.80 10.96
N ALA A 133 -13.64 -1.47 10.99
CA ALA A 133 -13.79 -0.64 9.78
C ALA A 133 -12.72 -0.95 8.73
N GLY A 134 -11.47 -1.12 9.16
CA GLY A 134 -10.34 -1.47 8.27
C GLY A 134 -10.52 -2.83 7.60
N MET A 135 -11.00 -3.84 8.33
CA MET A 135 -11.29 -5.16 7.75
C MET A 135 -12.41 -5.10 6.74
N LEU A 136 -13.51 -4.39 7.04
CA LEU A 136 -14.63 -4.22 6.10
C LEU A 136 -14.19 -3.51 4.82
N GLY A 137 -13.36 -2.46 4.94
CA GLY A 137 -12.82 -1.74 3.78
C GLY A 137 -11.94 -2.61 2.87
N MET A 138 -11.24 -3.59 3.46
CA MET A 138 -10.32 -4.47 2.74
C MET A 138 -10.96 -5.79 2.30
N ALA A 139 -12.09 -6.20 2.89
CA ALA A 139 -12.80 -7.44 2.57
C ALA A 139 -13.29 -7.49 1.12
N GLY A 140 -13.54 -6.33 0.49
CA GLY A 140 -13.89 -6.26 -0.94
C GLY A 140 -12.73 -6.54 -1.89
N VAL A 141 -11.48 -6.46 -1.40
CA VAL A 141 -10.26 -6.65 -2.21
C VAL A 141 -9.51 -7.92 -1.82
N TYR A 142 -9.55 -8.31 -0.55
CA TYR A 142 -8.82 -9.45 0.00
C TYR A 142 -9.78 -10.52 0.53
N GLN A 143 -9.52 -11.77 0.15
CA GLN A 143 -10.26 -12.93 0.65
C GLN A 143 -9.88 -13.29 2.10
N ILE A 144 -8.66 -12.95 2.51
CA ILE A 144 -8.12 -13.22 3.84
C ILE A 144 -7.60 -11.91 4.40
N VAL A 145 -8.33 -11.33 5.34
CA VAL A 145 -7.96 -10.12 6.07
C VAL A 145 -8.14 -10.31 7.58
N GLY A 146 -7.29 -9.67 8.37
CA GLY A 146 -7.40 -9.66 9.82
C GLY A 146 -6.58 -8.56 10.48
N SER A 147 -6.70 -8.45 11.79
CA SER A 147 -5.92 -7.55 12.63
C SER A 147 -5.22 -8.35 13.72
N ASP A 148 -4.10 -7.85 14.21
CA ASP A 148 -3.43 -8.49 15.35
C ASP A 148 -4.31 -8.38 16.60
N ILE A 149 -4.57 -9.52 17.21
CA ILE A 149 -5.52 -9.69 18.30
C ILE A 149 -4.78 -9.49 19.62
N CYS A 150 -5.31 -8.61 20.47
CA CYS A 150 -4.79 -8.32 21.81
C CYS A 150 -3.33 -7.83 21.85
N CYS A 151 -2.88 -7.04 20.87
CA CYS A 151 -1.54 -6.47 20.80
C CYS A 151 -1.22 -5.62 22.04
N CYS A 152 -0.73 -6.24 23.11
CA CYS A 152 -0.61 -5.61 24.41
C CYS A 152 0.71 -5.96 25.08
N ARG A 153 1.43 -4.90 25.44
CA ARG A 153 2.47 -4.89 26.48
C ARG A 153 1.93 -5.32 27.86
N TRP A 154 0.60 -5.46 28.01
CA TRP A 154 -0.09 -5.89 29.23
C TRP A 154 -1.21 -6.91 28.94
N LYS A 155 -1.13 -8.11 29.54
CA LYS A 155 -2.10 -9.20 29.37
C LYS A 155 -3.57 -8.72 29.39
N SER A 156 -4.32 -8.96 28.31
CA SER A 156 -5.78 -8.79 28.27
C SER A 156 -6.48 -10.16 28.28
N SER A 157 -7.61 -10.26 28.97
CA SER A 157 -8.20 -11.53 29.41
C SER A 157 -9.37 -12.06 28.59
N SER A 158 -9.82 -11.39 27.52
CA SER A 158 -10.99 -11.87 26.73
C SER A 158 -10.89 -11.55 25.24
N VAL A 159 -10.93 -12.59 24.39
CA VAL A 159 -10.63 -12.56 22.94
C VAL A 159 -11.87 -12.88 22.07
N SER A 160 -13.08 -12.83 22.62
CA SER A 160 -14.24 -13.51 22.03
C SER A 160 -14.64 -13.09 20.61
N LEU A 161 -14.59 -11.79 20.25
CA LEU A 161 -14.99 -11.35 18.90
C LEU A 161 -13.95 -11.71 17.83
N ALA A 162 -12.69 -11.81 18.23
CA ALA A 162 -11.59 -11.93 17.29
C ALA A 162 -11.59 -13.27 16.55
N PHE A 163 -12.25 -14.30 17.10
CA PHE A 163 -12.41 -15.62 16.47
C PHE A 163 -13.24 -15.62 15.18
N THR A 164 -13.94 -14.53 14.87
CA THR A 164 -14.77 -14.42 13.67
C THR A 164 -14.03 -13.84 12.46
N PHE A 165 -12.78 -13.41 12.63
CA PHE A 165 -12.01 -12.82 11.53
C PHE A 165 -11.48 -13.90 10.57
N PRO A 166 -11.47 -13.64 9.24
CA PRO A 166 -10.91 -14.58 8.27
C PRO A 166 -9.42 -14.89 8.54
N LEU A 167 -8.68 -13.93 9.07
CA LEU A 167 -7.33 -14.12 9.60
C LEU A 167 -7.29 -13.79 11.10
N CYS A 168 -7.28 -14.83 11.93
CA CYS A 168 -7.10 -14.72 13.37
C CYS A 168 -5.63 -14.94 13.73
N ARG A 169 -4.93 -13.87 14.14
CA ARG A 169 -3.55 -13.96 14.61
C ARG A 169 -3.39 -13.22 15.95
N VAL A 170 -2.81 -13.88 16.94
CA VAL A 170 -2.29 -13.22 18.14
C VAL A 170 -0.83 -12.89 17.88
N ALA A 171 -0.50 -11.61 17.92
CA ALA A 171 0.86 -11.12 17.78
C ALA A 171 1.12 -10.06 18.85
N ASN A 172 2.30 -10.09 19.45
CA ASN A 172 2.76 -9.10 20.42
C ASN A 172 4.13 -8.61 19.97
N GLU A 173 4.38 -7.31 20.16
CA GLU A 173 5.71 -6.75 20.02
C GLU A 173 6.58 -7.18 21.20
N GLU A 174 7.80 -7.65 20.95
CA GLU A 174 8.77 -7.87 22.02
C GLU A 174 9.25 -6.51 22.51
N THR A 175 8.95 -6.19 23.77
CA THR A 175 9.58 -5.04 24.41
C THR A 175 11.10 -5.29 24.47
N PRO A 176 11.94 -4.30 24.15
CA PRO A 176 13.36 -4.40 24.46
C PRO A 176 13.51 -4.74 25.94
N LYS A 177 14.17 -5.86 26.23
CA LYS A 177 14.68 -6.13 27.58
C LYS A 177 15.80 -5.10 27.78
N ASP A 178 15.66 -4.27 28.81
CA ASP A 178 16.61 -3.24 29.26
C ASP A 178 16.49 -1.86 28.58
N GLN A 179 15.64 -1.02 29.16
CA GLN A 179 15.88 0.42 29.42
C GLN A 179 15.25 0.78 30.77
#